data_AF-A0A9W8TDV5-F1
#
_entry.id   AF-A0A9W8TDV5-F1
#
_cell.length_a   1.000
_cell.length_b   1.000
_cell.length_c   1.000
_cell.angle_alpha   90.00
_cell.angle_beta   90.00
_cell.angle_gamma   90.00
#
_symmetry.space_group_name_H-M   'P 1'
#
loop_
_entity.id
_entity.type
_entity.pdbx_description
1 polymer ?
#
loop_
_entity_poly.entity_id
_entity_poly.type
_entity_poly.pdbx_seq_one_letter_code
_entity_poly.pdbx_strand_id
1 'polypeptide(L)'
;MKIGCPTRSEKKATSIISKAVSKEEARELHTLTPHSYLIELPYLPSIRALRFSINQRYPTGWTDTSLHQDASKTDSQLSPTSPDDIRGVLSQFFKRCQISYSEQPYDLDLHNLCLKESHKNGYPVDSTSGQLSILKGLPVGVVIAATSYTRLHDREIQVFIALYTAFLVYLDDSITRDISGVDLFHERFIGGQPQANEVLESLACFLRGIHTRYSEIQANLIMTSTLKFITSVMLEHMTQNIQPSPFAYGYPTFARYLSGASEAYAFLILPPHIALSDYIQSLPEMSMFVNCANDVLSFYKEERDGDRFNYTSIQARFRRRSKLEIFKGLADDVATSWERVMRIIDSKEEAKAAFEAFSRGYVDFHTS
;
A
#
# COMPACT_ATOMS: atom_id res chain seq x y z
N MET A 1 27.76 -8.42 37.61
CA MET A 1 26.62 -8.65 36.70
C MET A 1 26.82 -7.75 35.50
N LYS A 2 27.28 -8.29 34.36
CA LYS A 2 27.66 -7.49 33.18
C LYS A 2 26.39 -7.00 32.48
N ILE A 3 26.22 -5.69 32.42
CA ILE A 3 25.19 -5.01 31.62
C ILE A 3 25.56 -5.25 30.14
N GLY A 4 24.72 -6.00 29.43
CA GLY A 4 24.95 -6.38 28.04
C GLY A 4 24.97 -5.16 27.13
N CYS A 5 26.05 -5.02 26.35
CA CYS A 5 26.14 -3.98 25.32
C CYS A 5 25.12 -4.30 24.21
N PRO A 6 24.25 -3.35 23.82
CA PRO A 6 23.21 -3.62 22.83
C PRO A 6 23.80 -4.06 21.49
N THR A 7 23.15 -5.04 20.88
CA THR A 7 23.53 -5.65 19.61
C THR A 7 23.48 -4.62 18.47
N ARG A 8 24.21 -4.87 17.38
CA ARG A 8 24.27 -3.96 16.21
C ARG A 8 22.89 -3.71 15.58
N SER A 9 21.95 -4.66 15.71
CA SER A 9 20.54 -4.53 15.31
C SER A 9 19.74 -3.63 16.26
N GLU A 10 19.94 -3.73 17.57
CA GLU A 10 19.27 -2.87 18.57
C GLU A 10 19.73 -1.43 18.44
N LYS A 11 21.04 -1.20 18.24
CA LYS A 11 21.60 0.15 17.97
C LYS A 11 21.03 0.77 16.68
N LYS A 12 20.73 -0.05 15.66
CA LYS A 12 20.14 0.41 14.39
C LYS A 12 18.68 0.82 14.59
N ALA A 13 17.89 0.05 15.35
CA ALA A 13 16.50 0.38 15.67
C ALA A 13 16.36 1.64 16.56
N THR A 14 17.24 1.82 17.54
CA THR A 14 17.28 3.03 18.38
C THR A 14 17.63 4.28 17.56
N SER A 15 18.51 4.16 16.56
CA SER A 15 18.86 5.28 15.66
C SER A 15 17.70 5.71 14.75
N ILE A 16 16.79 4.80 14.37
CA ILE A 16 15.64 5.12 13.49
C ILE A 16 14.66 6.04 14.22
N ILE A 17 14.32 5.68 15.45
CA ILE A 17 13.32 6.39 16.24
C ILE A 17 13.90 7.68 16.81
N SER A 18 15.15 7.65 17.24
CA SER A 18 15.85 8.89 17.64
C SER A 18 15.89 9.90 16.51
N LYS A 19 16.13 9.49 15.26
CA LYS A 19 16.16 10.39 14.08
C LYS A 19 14.78 10.82 13.60
N ALA A 20 13.76 9.96 13.69
CA ALA A 20 12.38 10.34 13.41
C ALA A 20 11.87 11.37 14.42
N VAL A 21 12.15 11.15 15.72
CA VAL A 21 11.80 12.08 16.80
C VAL A 21 12.58 13.40 16.66
N SER A 22 13.89 13.37 16.39
CA SER A 22 14.69 14.61 16.26
C SER A 22 14.48 15.39 14.96
N LYS A 23 14.09 14.75 13.85
CA LYS A 23 13.60 15.47 12.65
C LYS A 23 12.28 16.20 12.94
N GLU A 24 11.46 15.68 13.85
CA GLU A 24 10.18 16.28 14.24
C GLU A 24 10.36 17.37 15.32
N GLU A 25 11.25 17.19 16.31
CA GLU A 25 11.60 18.23 17.30
C GLU A 25 12.23 19.47 16.64
N ALA A 26 12.99 19.28 15.54
CA ALA A 26 13.51 20.38 14.74
C ALA A 26 12.41 21.13 13.94
N ARG A 27 11.26 20.50 13.68
CA ARG A 27 10.10 21.12 12.99
C ARG A 27 9.28 22.01 13.93
N GLU A 28 9.25 21.75 15.23
CA GLU A 28 8.59 22.63 16.22
C GLU A 28 9.36 23.94 16.47
N LEU A 29 10.62 24.05 16.04
CA LEU A 29 11.51 25.18 16.35
C LEU A 29 11.75 26.19 15.20
N HIS A 30 11.16 26.02 14.01
CA HIS A 30 11.33 26.98 12.91
C HIS A 30 10.01 27.50 12.34
N THR A 31 9.55 28.60 12.92
CA THR A 31 8.71 29.57 12.21
C THR A 31 9.62 30.52 11.43
N LEU A 32 9.25 30.78 10.16
CA LEU A 32 9.76 31.82 9.25
C LEU A 32 11.07 31.52 8.49
N THR A 33 10.95 30.96 7.27
CA THR A 33 11.46 31.55 6.00
C THR A 33 11.14 30.66 4.79
N PRO A 34 10.94 31.22 3.58
CA PRO A 34 10.48 30.47 2.41
C PRO A 34 11.67 30.08 1.52
N HIS A 35 12.17 28.84 1.64
CA HIS A 35 12.83 28.07 0.57
C HIS A 35 13.31 26.72 1.12
N SER A 36 12.40 25.76 1.18
CA SER A 36 12.74 24.35 1.26
C SER A 36 11.54 23.54 0.78
N TYR A 37 11.60 23.05 -0.45
CA TYR A 37 10.69 22.01 -0.94
C TYR A 37 11.06 20.69 -0.25
N LEU A 38 10.77 20.57 1.04
CA LEU A 38 10.52 19.27 1.65
C LEU A 38 9.15 18.85 1.13
N ILE A 39 9.13 18.13 0.02
CA ILE A 39 7.93 17.48 -0.48
C ILE A 39 7.52 16.49 0.61
N GLU A 40 6.49 16.81 1.38
CA GLU A 40 5.73 15.78 2.09
C GLU A 40 5.22 14.84 0.99
N LEU A 41 5.85 13.67 0.87
CA LEU A 41 5.38 12.64 -0.04
C LEU A 41 3.96 12.28 0.42
N PRO A 42 2.92 12.47 -0.41
CA PRO A 42 1.59 12.06 -0.04
C PRO A 42 1.58 10.54 0.22
N TYR A 43 0.69 10.12 1.09
CA TYR A 43 0.50 8.74 1.48
C TYR A 43 0.42 7.84 0.22
N LEU A 44 1.17 6.72 0.16
CA LEU A 44 0.51 5.53 -0.39
C LEU A 44 -0.59 5.25 0.62
N PRO A 45 -1.85 5.13 0.19
CA PRO A 45 -2.92 4.77 1.09
C PRO A 45 -2.56 3.43 1.72
N SER A 46 -2.11 3.48 2.98
CA SER A 46 -2.60 2.51 3.93
C SER A 46 -4.11 2.51 3.77
N ILE A 47 -4.65 1.33 3.56
CA ILE A 47 -6.08 1.14 3.46
C ILE A 47 -6.82 2.01 4.47
N ARG A 48 -7.56 2.99 3.95
CA ARG A 48 -8.68 3.63 4.63
C ARG A 48 -9.95 2.80 4.47
N ALA A 49 -9.84 1.54 4.03
CA ALA A 49 -11.00 0.70 3.76
C ALA A 49 -11.86 0.69 5.00
N LEU A 50 -13.08 1.16 4.79
CA LEU A 50 -14.19 1.08 5.70
C LEU A 50 -14.18 2.11 6.82
N ARG A 51 -14.35 3.39 6.49
CA ARG A 51 -14.84 4.40 7.43
C ARG A 51 -16.27 4.07 7.90
N PHE A 52 -16.43 3.14 8.84
CA PHE A 52 -17.72 2.85 9.45
C PHE A 52 -18.07 3.90 10.51
N SER A 53 -19.13 4.67 10.27
CA SER A 53 -19.70 5.58 11.28
C SER A 53 -20.37 4.78 12.40
N ILE A 54 -19.69 4.58 13.53
CA ILE A 54 -20.31 4.08 14.77
C ILE A 54 -20.67 5.28 15.62
N ASN A 55 -21.92 5.73 15.50
CA ASN A 55 -22.50 6.60 16.50
C ASN A 55 -24.01 6.38 16.65
N GLN A 56 -24.48 5.13 16.69
CA GLN A 56 -25.84 4.83 17.17
C GLN A 56 -25.88 3.52 17.96
N ARG A 57 -26.52 3.60 19.14
CA ARG A 57 -26.78 2.48 20.07
C ARG A 57 -27.47 1.33 19.33
N TYR A 58 -27.09 0.10 19.66
CA TYR A 58 -27.77 -1.11 19.24
C TYR A 58 -29.30 -0.97 19.41
N PRO A 59 -30.12 -1.36 18.42
CA PRO A 59 -31.55 -1.50 18.62
C PRO A 59 -31.77 -2.55 19.72
N THR A 60 -32.37 -2.13 20.83
CA THR A 60 -32.80 -3.01 21.92
C THR A 60 -33.93 -3.91 21.41
N GLY A 61 -33.58 -5.07 20.83
CA GLY A 61 -34.59 -5.95 20.24
C GLY A 61 -34.17 -7.38 19.95
N TRP A 62 -32.98 -7.82 20.35
CA TRP A 62 -32.55 -9.22 20.20
C TRP A 62 -31.99 -9.72 21.52
N THR A 63 -32.87 -10.24 22.36
CA THR A 63 -32.50 -10.92 23.61
C THR A 63 -32.06 -12.34 23.28
N ASP A 64 -30.81 -12.48 22.85
CA ASP A 64 -30.04 -13.70 23.13
C ASP A 64 -29.22 -13.44 24.40
N THR A 65 -29.70 -13.98 25.51
CA THR A 65 -29.17 -13.76 26.87
C THR A 65 -27.76 -14.31 27.09
N SER A 66 -27.10 -14.83 26.05
CA SER A 66 -25.68 -15.22 26.05
C SER A 66 -24.71 -14.08 25.65
N LEU A 67 -25.20 -12.95 25.12
CA LEU A 67 -24.36 -11.88 24.56
C LEU A 67 -24.12 -10.67 25.47
N HIS A 68 -24.63 -10.69 26.71
CA HIS A 68 -24.45 -9.59 27.66
C HIS A 68 -23.14 -9.61 28.46
N GLN A 69 -22.21 -10.53 28.14
CA GLN A 69 -20.84 -10.43 28.66
C GLN A 69 -19.98 -9.53 27.78
N ASP A 70 -19.69 -8.35 28.35
CA ASP A 70 -18.50 -7.52 28.11
C ASP A 70 -18.43 -6.61 26.88
N ALA A 71 -19.31 -5.59 26.86
CA ALA A 71 -18.96 -4.31 26.22
C ALA A 71 -17.72 -3.64 26.87
N SER A 72 -17.37 -4.01 28.11
CA SER A 72 -16.20 -3.49 28.84
C SER A 72 -14.86 -4.11 28.38
N LYS A 73 -14.85 -5.37 27.92
CA LYS A 73 -13.63 -6.01 27.38
C LYS A 73 -13.31 -5.59 25.96
N THR A 74 -14.32 -5.23 25.16
CA THR A 74 -14.14 -4.80 23.76
C THR A 74 -13.30 -3.52 23.62
N ASP A 75 -13.38 -2.58 24.57
CA ASP A 75 -12.57 -1.35 24.52
C ASP A 75 -11.09 -1.59 24.86
N SER A 76 -10.80 -2.54 25.77
CA SER A 76 -9.42 -2.87 26.13
C SER A 76 -8.63 -3.54 24.99
N GLN A 77 -9.32 -4.32 24.13
CA GLN A 77 -8.71 -5.06 23.02
C GLN A 77 -8.40 -4.17 21.80
N LEU A 78 -9.06 -3.02 21.69
CA LEU A 78 -8.84 -2.02 20.63
C LEU A 78 -7.92 -0.88 21.09
N SER A 79 -7.30 -1.00 22.27
CA SER A 79 -6.31 -0.05 22.75
C SER A 79 -5.17 0.10 21.74
N PRO A 80 -4.60 1.32 21.63
CA PRO A 80 -3.45 1.55 20.78
C PRO A 80 -2.31 0.58 21.10
N THR A 81 -1.69 0.03 20.06
CA THR A 81 -0.52 -0.83 20.27
C THR A 81 0.69 0.01 20.66
N SER A 82 1.44 -0.39 21.69
CA SER A 82 2.64 0.34 22.13
C SER A 82 3.68 0.44 21.01
N PRO A 83 4.35 1.60 20.83
CA PRO A 83 5.47 1.74 19.89
C PRO A 83 6.58 0.70 20.07
N ASP A 84 6.85 0.26 21.30
CA ASP A 84 7.86 -0.75 21.59
C ASP A 84 7.44 -2.15 21.12
N ASP A 85 6.15 -2.48 21.26
CA ASP A 85 5.59 -3.73 20.75
C ASP A 85 5.63 -3.75 19.21
N ILE A 86 5.22 -2.66 18.56
CA ILE A 86 5.27 -2.52 17.11
C ILE A 86 6.71 -2.72 16.60
N ARG A 87 7.68 -2.06 17.26
CA ARG A 87 9.10 -2.21 16.95
C ARG A 87 9.58 -3.65 17.09
N GLY A 88 9.15 -4.35 18.15
CA GLY A 88 9.50 -5.75 18.37
C GLY A 88 9.05 -6.65 17.21
N VAL A 89 7.80 -6.49 16.77
CA VAL A 89 7.23 -7.24 15.65
C VAL A 89 7.95 -6.93 14.33
N LEU A 90 8.15 -5.64 14.01
CA LEU A 90 8.87 -5.23 12.79
C LEU A 90 10.32 -5.75 12.77
N SER A 91 10.99 -5.76 13.92
CA SER A 91 12.35 -6.29 14.04
C SER A 91 12.43 -7.79 13.73
N GLN A 92 11.45 -8.56 14.19
CA GLN A 92 11.34 -9.99 13.88
C GLN A 92 11.01 -10.21 12.40
N PHE A 93 10.07 -9.43 11.85
CA PHE A 93 9.70 -9.44 10.44
C PHE A 93 10.92 -9.20 9.53
N PHE A 94 11.68 -8.12 9.76
CA PHE A 94 12.88 -7.81 8.98
C PHE A 94 13.95 -8.90 9.08
N LYS A 95 14.12 -9.48 10.27
CA LYS A 95 15.07 -10.58 10.46
C LYS A 95 14.67 -11.82 9.66
N ARG A 96 13.39 -12.18 9.62
CA ARG A 96 12.89 -13.36 8.88
C ARG A 96 13.02 -13.16 7.37
N CYS A 97 12.64 -11.99 6.87
CA CYS A 97 12.74 -11.65 5.45
C CYS A 97 14.16 -11.29 4.99
N GLN A 98 15.15 -11.32 5.90
CA GLN A 98 16.54 -10.92 5.62
C GLN A 98 16.64 -9.50 5.02
N ILE A 99 15.72 -8.62 5.42
CA ILE A 99 15.64 -7.27 4.90
C ILE A 99 16.56 -6.35 5.69
N SER A 100 17.36 -5.59 4.96
CA SER A 100 18.04 -4.42 5.46
C SER A 100 17.47 -3.18 4.77
N TYR A 101 17.32 -2.09 5.51
CA TYR A 101 16.87 -0.83 4.95
C TYR A 101 18.03 0.18 4.80
N SER A 102 17.84 1.11 3.87
CA SER A 102 18.68 2.24 3.55
C SER A 102 17.85 3.47 3.18
N GLU A 103 18.27 4.66 3.60
CA GLU A 103 17.66 5.89 3.09
C GLU A 103 18.17 6.12 1.66
N GLN A 104 17.24 6.24 0.72
CA GLN A 104 17.54 6.54 -0.67
C GLN A 104 17.15 8.00 -0.97
N PRO A 105 18.00 8.76 -1.67
CA PRO A 105 17.62 10.10 -2.10
C PRO A 105 16.47 10.02 -3.12
N TYR A 106 15.67 11.09 -3.18
CA TYR A 106 14.63 11.21 -4.17
C TYR A 106 15.21 11.24 -5.60
N ASP A 107 14.72 10.37 -6.48
CA ASP A 107 15.20 10.25 -7.86
C ASP A 107 14.57 11.34 -8.75
N LEU A 108 15.20 12.52 -8.77
CA LEU A 108 14.78 13.66 -9.59
C LEU A 108 14.83 13.36 -11.09
N ASP A 109 15.75 12.51 -11.54
CA ASP A 109 15.84 12.14 -12.95
C ASP A 109 14.62 11.30 -13.36
N LEU A 110 14.19 10.36 -12.51
CA LEU A 110 12.98 9.57 -12.75
C LEU A 110 11.75 10.47 -12.77
N HIS A 111 11.65 11.38 -11.80
CA HIS A 111 10.56 12.35 -11.76
C HIS A 111 10.46 13.14 -13.06
N ASN A 112 11.57 13.69 -13.54
CA ASN A 112 11.60 14.47 -14.78
C ASN A 112 11.24 13.62 -16.00
N LEU A 113 11.65 12.35 -16.04
CA LEU A 113 11.23 11.42 -17.09
C LEU A 113 9.73 11.15 -17.04
N CYS A 114 9.15 10.98 -15.86
CA CYS A 114 7.70 10.82 -15.71
C CYS A 114 6.93 12.06 -16.16
N LEU A 115 7.40 13.27 -15.84
CA LEU A 115 6.79 14.50 -16.35
C LEU A 115 6.86 14.57 -17.88
N LYS A 116 8.03 14.28 -18.45
CA LYS A 116 8.23 14.24 -19.91
C LYS A 116 7.29 13.25 -20.58
N GLU A 117 7.19 12.02 -20.05
CA GLU A 117 6.30 11.00 -20.60
C GLU A 117 4.82 11.38 -20.41
N SER A 118 4.48 12.05 -19.31
CA SER A 118 3.12 12.58 -19.06
C SER A 118 2.74 13.61 -20.11
N HIS A 119 3.58 14.63 -20.35
CA HIS A 119 3.32 15.65 -21.37
C HIS A 119 3.23 15.05 -22.78
N LYS A 120 4.09 14.08 -23.11
CA LYS A 120 4.08 13.36 -24.39
C LYS A 120 2.78 12.61 -24.64
N ASN A 121 2.19 12.00 -23.60
CA ASN A 121 0.96 11.22 -23.71
C ASN A 121 -0.30 12.02 -23.32
N GLY A 122 -0.16 13.31 -23.01
CA GLY A 122 -1.27 14.17 -22.59
C GLY A 122 -1.84 13.85 -21.21
N TYR A 123 -1.07 13.21 -20.33
CA TYR A 123 -1.51 12.96 -18.95
C TYR A 123 -1.48 14.26 -18.14
N PRO A 124 -2.54 14.56 -17.38
CA PRO A 124 -2.65 15.83 -16.66
C PRO A 124 -1.69 15.86 -15.46
N VAL A 125 -0.59 16.61 -15.60
CA VAL A 125 0.44 16.81 -14.57
C VAL A 125 0.65 18.28 -14.20
N ASP A 126 -0.24 19.16 -14.67
CA ASP A 126 -0.17 20.59 -14.36
C ASP A 126 -0.91 20.91 -13.04
N SER A 127 -0.43 21.92 -12.33
CA SER A 127 -0.93 22.31 -11.00
C SER A 127 -1.97 23.45 -11.04
N THR A 128 -2.58 23.70 -12.19
CA THR A 128 -3.56 24.78 -12.35
C THR A 128 -4.75 24.57 -11.39
N SER A 129 -5.07 25.60 -10.61
CA SER A 129 -6.14 25.54 -9.60
C SER A 129 -7.46 25.04 -10.22
N GLY A 130 -7.99 23.93 -9.70
CA GLY A 130 -9.25 23.34 -10.11
C GLY A 130 -9.16 22.27 -11.20
N GLN A 131 -7.98 22.03 -11.80
CA GLN A 131 -7.78 20.91 -12.74
C GLN A 131 -7.47 19.60 -11.99
N LEU A 132 -7.98 18.49 -12.54
CA LEU A 132 -7.72 17.16 -12.01
C LEU A 132 -6.36 16.70 -12.53
N SER A 133 -5.50 16.20 -11.65
CA SER A 133 -4.13 15.83 -12.02
C SER A 133 -3.60 14.67 -11.19
N ILE A 134 -2.70 13.89 -11.80
CA ILE A 134 -1.92 12.85 -11.12
C ILE A 134 -0.65 13.40 -10.44
N LEU A 135 -0.37 14.71 -10.57
CA LEU A 135 0.86 15.33 -10.06
C LEU A 135 1.07 15.07 -8.56
N LYS A 136 0.00 15.05 -7.76
CA LYS A 136 0.09 14.72 -6.34
C LYS A 136 0.57 13.30 -6.09
N GLY A 137 0.14 12.33 -6.90
CA GLY A 137 0.57 10.94 -6.77
C GLY A 137 1.97 10.66 -7.34
N LEU A 138 2.50 11.56 -8.16
CA LEU A 138 3.76 11.33 -8.87
C LEU A 138 4.96 11.11 -7.93
N PRO A 139 5.16 11.90 -6.85
CA PRO A 139 6.26 11.66 -5.93
C PRO A 139 6.23 10.26 -5.32
N VAL A 140 5.05 9.75 -4.98
CA VAL A 140 4.85 8.41 -4.44
C VAL A 140 5.28 7.34 -5.43
N GLY A 141 4.82 7.48 -6.68
CA GLY A 141 5.20 6.60 -7.77
C GLY A 141 6.70 6.58 -8.05
N VAL A 142 7.34 7.74 -8.02
CA VAL A 142 8.79 7.85 -8.21
C VAL A 142 9.55 7.11 -7.10
N VAL A 143 9.17 7.28 -5.84
CA VAL A 143 9.87 6.63 -4.74
C VAL A 143 9.71 5.12 -4.81
N ILE A 144 8.48 4.60 -4.99
CA ILE A 144 8.29 3.14 -5.07
C ILE A 144 9.06 2.54 -6.26
N ALA A 145 9.03 3.19 -7.42
CA ALA A 145 9.78 2.76 -8.60
C ALA A 145 11.30 2.76 -8.36
N ALA A 146 11.83 3.85 -7.80
CA ALA A 146 13.26 4.03 -7.57
C ALA A 146 13.82 3.11 -6.48
N THR A 147 13.05 2.81 -5.43
CA THR A 147 13.52 1.96 -4.32
C THR A 147 13.21 0.49 -4.55
N SER A 148 11.98 0.15 -4.98
CA SER A 148 11.47 -1.22 -5.00
C SER A 148 11.73 -1.93 -6.33
N TYR A 149 11.92 -1.18 -7.42
CA TYR A 149 12.12 -1.76 -8.76
C TYR A 149 13.53 -1.52 -9.29
N THR A 150 14.53 -1.56 -8.41
CA THR A 150 15.95 -1.30 -8.72
C THR A 150 16.61 -2.33 -9.63
N ARG A 151 16.04 -3.54 -9.71
CA ARG A 151 16.52 -4.62 -10.59
C ARG A 151 15.88 -4.60 -11.97
N LEU A 152 14.92 -3.71 -12.20
CA LEU A 152 14.43 -3.42 -13.55
C LEU A 152 15.41 -2.44 -14.19
N HIS A 153 16.28 -2.96 -15.05
CA HIS A 153 17.32 -2.16 -15.71
C HIS A 153 16.77 -1.24 -16.81
N ASP A 154 15.52 -1.44 -17.20
CA ASP A 154 14.82 -0.59 -18.16
C ASP A 154 14.12 0.59 -17.44
N ARG A 155 14.64 1.79 -17.71
CA ARG A 155 14.10 3.03 -17.16
C ARG A 155 12.67 3.32 -17.63
N GLU A 156 12.28 2.87 -18.81
CA GLU A 156 10.91 3.04 -19.29
C GLU A 156 9.91 2.25 -18.44
N ILE A 157 10.32 1.10 -17.91
CA ILE A 157 9.49 0.31 -16.99
C ILE A 157 9.35 1.02 -15.64
N GLN A 158 10.43 1.61 -15.12
CA GLN A 158 10.34 2.41 -13.88
C GLN A 158 9.43 3.63 -14.05
N VAL A 159 9.49 4.31 -15.21
CA VAL A 159 8.56 5.41 -15.56
C VAL A 159 7.12 4.88 -15.61
N PHE A 160 6.89 3.74 -16.25
CA PHE A 160 5.58 3.10 -16.29
C PHE A 160 5.04 2.82 -14.89
N ILE A 161 5.85 2.21 -14.01
CA ILE A 161 5.46 1.90 -12.62
C ILE A 161 5.14 3.17 -11.84
N ALA A 162 5.98 4.21 -11.96
CA ALA A 162 5.77 5.46 -11.26
C ALA A 162 4.47 6.16 -11.69
N LEU A 163 4.18 6.20 -13.00
CA LEU A 163 2.94 6.76 -13.53
C LEU A 163 1.72 5.89 -13.15
N TYR A 164 1.85 4.57 -13.21
CA TYR A 164 0.82 3.64 -12.76
C TYR A 164 0.43 3.89 -11.30
N THR A 165 1.41 3.98 -10.41
CA THR A 165 1.18 4.32 -9.00
C THR A 165 0.55 5.70 -8.85
N ALA A 166 0.96 6.70 -9.62
CA ALA A 166 0.37 8.04 -9.55
C ALA A 166 -1.13 8.05 -9.91
N PHE A 167 -1.54 7.25 -10.90
CA PHE A 167 -2.97 7.06 -11.21
C PHE A 167 -3.73 6.36 -10.08
N LEU A 168 -3.14 5.34 -9.45
CA LEU A 168 -3.78 4.64 -8.33
C LEU A 168 -3.95 5.56 -7.12
N VAL A 169 -2.96 6.42 -6.82
CA VAL A 169 -3.08 7.42 -5.75
C VAL A 169 -4.19 8.42 -6.07
N TYR A 170 -4.31 8.88 -7.32
CA TYR A 170 -5.42 9.75 -7.72
C TYR A 170 -6.78 9.11 -7.48
N LEU A 171 -6.93 7.82 -7.84
CA LEU A 171 -8.16 7.06 -7.65
C LEU A 171 -8.50 6.88 -6.16
N ASP A 172 -7.51 6.58 -5.32
CA ASP A 172 -7.75 6.48 -3.87
C ASP A 172 -8.21 7.81 -3.26
N ASP A 173 -7.54 8.91 -3.63
CA ASP A 173 -7.92 10.26 -3.22
C ASP A 173 -9.32 10.66 -3.73
N SER A 174 -9.83 10.03 -4.80
CA SER A 174 -11.15 10.32 -5.36
C SER A 174 -12.29 9.97 -4.40
N ILE A 175 -12.10 8.95 -3.54
CA ILE A 175 -13.07 8.54 -2.50
C ILE A 175 -13.48 9.72 -1.63
N THR A 176 -12.51 10.59 -1.31
CA THR A 176 -12.71 11.73 -0.40
C THR A 176 -13.19 13.01 -1.08
N ARG A 177 -13.12 13.08 -2.41
CA ARG A 177 -13.41 14.30 -3.18
C ARG A 177 -14.77 14.21 -3.86
N ASP A 178 -14.85 13.33 -4.85
CA ASP A 178 -16.01 13.09 -5.70
C ASP A 178 -15.76 11.78 -6.45
N ILE A 179 -16.64 10.80 -6.25
CA ILE A 179 -16.57 9.52 -6.95
C ILE A 179 -17.25 9.56 -8.33
N SER A 180 -17.93 10.66 -8.65
CA SER A 180 -18.68 10.82 -9.90
C SER A 180 -17.80 10.50 -11.10
N GLY A 181 -18.23 9.51 -11.90
CA GLY A 181 -17.51 9.06 -13.08
C GLY A 181 -16.59 7.85 -12.87
N VAL A 182 -16.13 7.58 -11.64
CA VAL A 182 -15.45 6.33 -11.31
C VAL A 182 -16.44 5.16 -11.37
N ASP A 183 -17.69 5.42 -10.98
CA ASP A 183 -18.80 4.47 -11.01
C ASP A 183 -19.12 3.93 -12.42
N LEU A 184 -18.96 4.78 -13.44
CA LEU A 184 -19.17 4.43 -14.84
C LEU A 184 -17.89 3.96 -15.55
N PHE A 185 -16.74 3.93 -14.86
CA PHE A 185 -15.45 3.68 -15.51
C PHE A 185 -15.43 2.35 -16.27
N HIS A 186 -15.90 1.27 -15.62
CA HIS A 186 -15.90 -0.07 -16.21
C HIS A 186 -16.77 -0.17 -17.46
N GLU A 187 -18.01 0.33 -17.36
CA GLU A 187 -18.96 0.33 -18.48
C GLU A 187 -18.39 1.08 -19.68
N ARG A 188 -17.86 2.29 -19.46
CA ARG A 188 -17.27 3.12 -20.50
C ARG A 188 -15.97 2.52 -21.05
N PHE A 189 -15.14 1.94 -20.19
CA PHE A 189 -13.88 1.33 -20.59
C PHE A 189 -14.12 0.15 -21.54
N ILE A 190 -15.06 -0.74 -21.19
CA ILE A 190 -15.45 -1.89 -22.00
C ILE A 190 -16.16 -1.44 -23.28
N GLY A 191 -17.05 -0.45 -23.17
CA GLY A 191 -17.82 0.09 -24.31
C GLY A 191 -17.01 0.99 -25.25
N GLY A 192 -15.74 1.27 -24.95
CA GLY A 192 -14.93 2.20 -25.73
C GLY A 192 -15.42 3.66 -25.71
N GLN A 193 -16.19 4.03 -24.68
CA GLN A 193 -16.76 5.37 -24.52
C GLN A 193 -15.77 6.31 -23.80
N PRO A 194 -15.87 7.63 -24.01
CA PRO A 194 -15.09 8.61 -23.25
C PRO A 194 -15.36 8.53 -21.75
N GLN A 195 -14.31 8.60 -20.96
CA GLN A 195 -14.35 8.63 -19.50
C GLN A 195 -14.85 9.97 -18.98
N ALA A 196 -15.23 10.01 -17.70
CA ALA A 196 -15.92 11.16 -17.12
C ALA A 196 -15.05 12.42 -16.97
N ASN A 197 -13.73 12.25 -16.93
CA ASN A 197 -12.76 13.35 -16.87
C ASN A 197 -11.43 12.94 -17.51
N GLU A 198 -10.56 13.94 -17.71
CA GLU A 198 -9.26 13.80 -18.36
C GLU A 198 -8.31 12.82 -17.65
N VAL A 199 -8.35 12.71 -16.33
CA VAL A 199 -7.49 11.77 -15.59
C VAL A 199 -7.97 10.34 -15.79
N LEU A 200 -9.28 10.09 -15.73
CA LEU A 200 -9.86 8.77 -15.97
C LEU A 200 -9.68 8.35 -17.45
N GLU A 201 -9.80 9.29 -18.39
CA GLU A 201 -9.51 9.02 -19.80
C GLU A 201 -8.03 8.65 -19.99
N SER A 202 -7.13 9.40 -19.36
CA SER A 202 -5.69 9.11 -19.35
C SER A 202 -5.39 7.73 -18.77
N LEU A 203 -6.05 7.35 -17.67
CA LEU A 203 -5.95 6.01 -17.10
C LEU A 203 -6.46 4.94 -18.07
N ALA A 204 -7.61 5.13 -18.71
CA ALA A 204 -8.13 4.19 -19.70
C ALA A 204 -7.13 3.99 -20.87
N CYS A 205 -6.55 5.07 -21.39
CA CYS A 205 -5.48 5.01 -22.39
C CYS A 205 -4.24 4.29 -21.87
N PHE A 206 -3.81 4.59 -20.63
CA PHE A 206 -2.68 3.94 -19.98
C PHE A 206 -2.88 2.42 -19.86
N LEU A 207 -4.07 1.98 -19.41
CA LEU A 207 -4.41 0.55 -19.27
C LEU A 207 -4.44 -0.18 -20.62
N ARG A 208 -4.99 0.44 -21.67
CA ARG A 208 -4.96 -0.12 -23.03
C ARG A 208 -3.52 -0.31 -23.55
N GLY A 209 -2.59 0.51 -23.07
CA GLY A 209 -1.17 0.44 -23.43
C GLY A 209 -0.41 -0.72 -22.77
N ILE A 210 -0.93 -1.41 -21.76
CA ILE A 210 -0.20 -2.44 -21.00
C ILE A 210 0.31 -3.58 -21.91
N HIS A 211 -0.50 -3.98 -22.89
CA HIS A 211 -0.15 -5.04 -23.85
C HIS A 211 1.06 -4.74 -24.73
N THR A 212 1.53 -3.49 -24.77
CA THR A 212 2.76 -3.11 -25.49
C THR A 212 4.03 -3.46 -24.71
N ARG A 213 3.93 -3.75 -23.40
CA ARG A 213 5.07 -3.96 -22.49
C ARG A 213 5.11 -5.35 -21.86
N TYR A 214 3.95 -5.96 -21.67
CA TYR A 214 3.81 -7.23 -20.96
C TYR A 214 3.16 -8.28 -21.86
N SER A 215 3.48 -9.56 -21.61
CA SER A 215 2.83 -10.67 -22.30
C SER A 215 1.32 -10.67 -22.05
N GLU A 216 0.55 -11.33 -22.91
CA GLU A 216 -0.91 -11.34 -22.86
C GLU A 216 -1.47 -11.68 -21.47
N ILE A 217 -0.96 -12.74 -20.82
CA ILE A 217 -1.42 -13.15 -19.50
C ILE A 217 -1.07 -12.12 -18.43
N GLN A 218 0.16 -11.59 -18.45
CA GLN A 218 0.59 -10.54 -17.51
C GLN A 218 -0.26 -9.28 -17.67
N ALA A 219 -0.44 -8.81 -18.91
CA ALA A 219 -1.21 -7.63 -19.22
C ALA A 219 -2.67 -7.77 -18.77
N ASN A 220 -3.30 -8.91 -19.06
CA ASN A 220 -4.66 -9.21 -18.63
C ASN A 220 -4.80 -9.18 -17.11
N LEU A 221 -3.83 -9.73 -16.37
CA LEU A 221 -3.89 -9.78 -14.91
C LEU A 221 -3.57 -8.44 -14.25
N ILE A 222 -2.63 -7.65 -14.79
CA ILE A 222 -2.38 -6.27 -14.34
C ILE A 222 -3.63 -5.41 -14.55
N MET A 223 -4.24 -5.50 -15.74
CA MET A 223 -5.47 -4.78 -16.06
C MET A 223 -6.62 -5.22 -15.15
N THR A 224 -6.82 -6.53 -14.97
CA THR A 224 -7.86 -7.07 -14.08
C THR A 224 -7.65 -6.63 -12.63
N SER A 225 -6.42 -6.66 -12.12
CA SER A 225 -6.10 -6.19 -10.76
C SER A 225 -6.39 -4.70 -10.60
N THR A 226 -6.14 -3.89 -11.64
CA THR A 226 -6.47 -2.46 -11.63
C THR A 226 -7.98 -2.22 -11.67
N LEU A 227 -8.73 -2.99 -12.46
CA LEU A 227 -10.19 -2.92 -12.48
C LEU A 227 -10.82 -3.34 -11.14
N LYS A 228 -10.26 -4.38 -10.48
CA LYS A 228 -10.61 -4.73 -9.10
C LYS A 228 -10.37 -3.57 -8.13
N PHE A 229 -9.25 -2.86 -8.28
CA PHE A 229 -8.94 -1.67 -7.47
C PHE A 229 -9.97 -0.56 -7.69
N ILE A 230 -10.34 -0.23 -8.93
CA ILE A 230 -11.40 0.75 -9.23
C ILE A 230 -12.74 0.31 -8.64
N THR A 231 -13.07 -0.97 -8.71
CA THR A 231 -14.27 -1.54 -8.08
C THR A 231 -14.24 -1.36 -6.56
N SER A 232 -13.06 -1.49 -5.94
CA SER A 232 -12.89 -1.31 -4.50
C SER A 232 -13.16 0.13 -4.04
N VAL A 233 -12.73 1.12 -4.84
CA VAL A 233 -13.00 2.55 -4.61
C VAL A 233 -14.52 2.79 -4.56
N MET A 234 -15.26 2.20 -5.51
CA MET A 234 -16.73 2.23 -5.51
C MET A 234 -17.34 1.52 -4.30
N LEU A 235 -16.84 0.32 -3.99
CA LEU A 235 -17.34 -0.47 -2.88
C LEU A 235 -17.17 0.28 -1.56
N GLU A 236 -16.02 0.90 -1.33
CA GLU A 236 -15.74 1.67 -0.12
C GLU A 236 -16.69 2.86 0.01
N HIS A 237 -16.89 3.62 -1.07
CA HIS A 237 -17.83 4.74 -1.08
C HIS A 237 -19.28 4.29 -0.80
N MET A 238 -19.74 3.22 -1.45
CA MET A 238 -21.10 2.71 -1.26
C MET A 238 -21.33 2.10 0.13
N THR A 239 -20.28 1.59 0.77
CA THR A 239 -20.36 0.89 2.06
C THR A 239 -19.96 1.74 3.26
N GLN A 240 -19.56 3.02 3.07
CA GLN A 240 -19.14 3.93 4.15
C GLN A 240 -20.14 4.03 5.32
N ASN A 241 -21.44 3.87 5.04
CA ASN A 241 -22.50 3.94 6.06
C ASN A 241 -23.09 2.57 6.43
N ILE A 242 -22.56 1.48 5.89
CA ILE A 242 -23.06 0.13 6.14
C ILE A 242 -22.26 -0.48 7.28
N GLN A 243 -22.90 -0.77 8.41
CA GLN A 243 -22.27 -1.54 9.47
C GLN A 243 -22.13 -3.01 9.03
N PRO A 244 -20.93 -3.59 9.01
CA PRO A 244 -20.79 -5.00 8.65
C PRO A 244 -21.43 -5.89 9.69
N SER A 245 -21.90 -7.04 9.22
CA SER A 245 -22.28 -8.12 10.11
C SER A 245 -21.08 -8.55 10.96
N PRO A 246 -21.26 -8.78 12.28
CA PRO A 246 -20.20 -9.33 13.14
C PRO A 246 -19.76 -10.74 12.72
N PHE A 247 -20.51 -11.39 11.82
CA PHE A 247 -20.20 -12.70 11.27
C PHE A 247 -19.48 -12.65 9.91
N ALA A 248 -19.25 -11.46 9.34
CA ALA A 248 -18.61 -11.30 8.04
C ALA A 248 -17.07 -11.38 8.12
N TYR A 249 -16.54 -12.44 8.74
CA TYR A 249 -15.10 -12.60 9.01
C TYR A 249 -14.20 -12.52 7.77
N GLY A 250 -14.69 -12.98 6.61
CA GLY A 250 -13.95 -12.95 5.35
C GLY A 250 -13.99 -11.60 4.62
N TYR A 251 -14.93 -10.72 4.98
CA TYR A 251 -15.16 -9.47 4.26
C TYR A 251 -13.96 -8.50 4.30
N PRO A 252 -13.29 -8.27 5.45
CA PRO A 252 -12.10 -7.40 5.48
C PRO A 252 -10.97 -7.88 4.57
N THR A 253 -10.71 -9.19 4.54
CA THR A 253 -9.69 -9.77 3.66
C THR A 253 -10.09 -9.66 2.20
N PHE A 254 -11.36 -9.95 1.86
CA PHE A 254 -11.87 -9.76 0.50
C PHE A 254 -11.74 -8.30 0.03
N ALA A 255 -12.17 -7.34 0.85
CA ALA A 255 -12.04 -5.91 0.55
C ALA A 255 -10.57 -5.51 0.35
N ARG A 256 -9.66 -6.00 1.21
CA ARG A 256 -8.21 -5.76 1.11
C ARG A 256 -7.60 -6.24 -0.21
N TYR A 257 -8.03 -7.41 -0.70
CA TYR A 257 -7.54 -7.95 -1.98
C TYR A 257 -8.09 -7.19 -3.19
N LEU A 258 -9.27 -6.56 -3.08
CA LEU A 258 -9.78 -5.69 -4.14
C LEU A 258 -9.01 -4.36 -4.18
N SER A 259 -8.78 -3.71 -3.04
CA SER A 259 -8.16 -2.38 -2.96
C SER A 259 -6.64 -2.37 -2.91
N GLY A 260 -5.97 -3.52 -3.05
CA GLY A 260 -4.51 -3.59 -3.01
C GLY A 260 -3.80 -3.33 -4.32
N ALA A 261 -4.47 -3.56 -5.46
CA ALA A 261 -3.79 -3.74 -6.76
C ALA A 261 -2.57 -4.68 -6.68
N SER A 262 -2.57 -5.61 -5.71
CA SER A 262 -1.36 -6.32 -5.30
C SER A 262 -0.89 -7.34 -6.34
N GLU A 263 -1.82 -7.90 -7.10
CA GLU A 263 -1.51 -8.78 -8.23
C GLU A 263 -0.79 -8.00 -9.33
N ALA A 264 -1.25 -6.78 -9.66
CA ALA A 264 -0.55 -5.91 -10.61
C ALA A 264 0.88 -5.63 -10.13
N TYR A 265 1.04 -5.11 -8.91
CA TYR A 265 2.36 -4.82 -8.37
C TYR A 265 3.27 -6.05 -8.31
N ALA A 266 2.75 -7.23 -7.99
CA ALA A 266 3.50 -8.49 -8.01
C ALA A 266 4.01 -8.86 -9.42
N PHE A 267 3.19 -8.66 -10.47
CA PHE A 267 3.65 -8.85 -11.85
C PHE A 267 4.72 -7.85 -12.27
N LEU A 268 4.65 -6.62 -11.75
CA LEU A 268 5.63 -5.57 -12.04
C LEU A 268 7.00 -5.84 -11.39
N ILE A 269 7.11 -6.75 -10.41
CA ILE A 269 8.37 -7.04 -9.69
C ILE A 269 9.42 -7.62 -10.65
N LEU A 270 8.97 -8.46 -11.58
CA LEU A 270 9.85 -9.25 -12.41
C LEU A 270 10.04 -8.59 -13.77
N PRO A 271 11.28 -8.59 -14.31
CA PRO A 271 11.53 -8.15 -15.68
C PRO A 271 10.60 -8.85 -16.69
N PRO A 272 10.05 -8.13 -17.69
CA PRO A 272 9.08 -8.69 -18.64
C PRO A 272 9.61 -9.88 -19.45
N HIS A 273 10.92 -10.02 -19.60
CA HIS A 273 11.54 -11.13 -20.34
C HIS A 273 11.60 -12.44 -19.55
N ILE A 274 11.36 -12.42 -18.23
CA ILE A 274 11.29 -13.65 -17.44
C ILE A 274 10.02 -14.41 -17.82
N ALA A 275 10.19 -15.67 -18.23
CA ALA A 275 9.09 -16.53 -18.64
C ALA A 275 8.07 -16.70 -17.51
N LEU A 276 6.78 -16.57 -17.83
CA LEU A 276 5.69 -16.72 -16.86
C LEU A 276 5.76 -18.05 -16.09
N SER A 277 6.14 -19.13 -16.77
CA SER A 277 6.31 -20.47 -16.17
C SER A 277 7.32 -20.50 -15.02
N ASP A 278 8.25 -19.56 -14.98
CA ASP A 278 9.34 -19.55 -14.00
C ASP A 278 8.92 -18.98 -12.65
N TYR A 279 7.84 -18.22 -12.58
CA TYR A 279 7.42 -17.57 -11.34
C TYR A 279 5.91 -17.62 -11.06
N ILE A 280 5.05 -18.02 -12.01
CA ILE A 280 3.59 -17.94 -11.84
C ILE A 280 3.09 -18.63 -10.57
N GLN A 281 3.71 -19.74 -10.15
CA GLN A 281 3.34 -20.45 -8.92
C GLN A 281 3.66 -19.66 -7.65
N SER A 282 4.62 -18.72 -7.71
CA SER A 282 4.95 -17.82 -6.60
C SER A 282 4.07 -16.57 -6.56
N LEU A 283 3.34 -16.26 -7.63
CA LEU A 283 2.55 -15.04 -7.75
C LEU A 283 1.51 -14.84 -6.62
N PRO A 284 0.76 -15.86 -6.17
CA PRO A 284 -0.17 -15.68 -5.05
C PRO A 284 0.54 -15.23 -3.77
N GLU A 285 1.73 -15.78 -3.51
CA GLU A 285 2.56 -15.42 -2.36
C GLU A 285 3.20 -14.03 -2.56
N MET A 286 3.68 -13.69 -3.76
CA MET A 286 4.15 -12.33 -4.06
C MET A 286 3.05 -11.28 -3.87
N SER A 287 1.84 -11.56 -4.35
CA SER A 287 0.67 -10.69 -4.20
C SER A 287 0.29 -10.54 -2.72
N MET A 288 0.27 -11.63 -1.94
CA MET A 288 0.04 -11.57 -0.49
C MET A 288 1.12 -10.72 0.19
N PHE A 289 2.39 -10.95 -0.14
CA PHE A 289 3.51 -10.18 0.40
C PHE A 289 3.32 -8.69 0.11
N VAL A 290 3.10 -8.28 -1.13
CA VAL A 290 2.88 -6.87 -1.49
C VAL A 290 1.71 -6.29 -0.71
N ASN A 291 0.57 -6.99 -0.70
CA ASN A 291 -0.66 -6.49 -0.11
C ASN A 291 -0.52 -6.30 1.41
N CYS A 292 -0.07 -7.32 2.11
CA CYS A 292 -0.06 -7.35 3.56
C CYS A 292 1.23 -6.77 4.15
N ALA A 293 2.36 -6.76 3.43
CA ALA A 293 3.54 -6.02 3.88
C ALA A 293 3.27 -4.52 3.94
N ASN A 294 2.45 -3.99 3.02
CA ASN A 294 1.99 -2.60 3.09
C ASN A 294 1.36 -2.31 4.46
N ASP A 295 0.33 -3.08 4.84
CA ASP A 295 -0.36 -2.93 6.14
C ASP A 295 0.61 -3.11 7.33
N VAL A 296 1.57 -4.03 7.23
CA VAL A 296 2.57 -4.24 8.30
C VAL A 296 3.49 -3.02 8.45
N LEU A 297 3.96 -2.47 7.33
CA LEU A 297 4.95 -1.39 7.29
C LEU A 297 4.34 -0.01 7.55
N SER A 298 3.06 0.20 7.23
CA SER A 298 2.34 1.44 7.51
C SER A 298 1.66 1.48 8.89
N PHE A 299 1.46 0.32 9.55
CA PHE A 299 0.74 0.23 10.83
C PHE A 299 1.20 1.23 11.90
N TYR A 300 2.51 1.44 12.06
CA TYR A 300 3.02 2.42 13.04
C TYR A 300 2.51 3.84 12.77
N LYS A 301 2.57 4.28 11.51
CA LYS A 301 2.15 5.63 11.11
C LYS A 301 0.64 5.77 11.26
N GLU A 302 -0.12 4.80 10.77
CA GLU A 302 -1.58 4.75 10.90
C GLU A 302 -2.05 4.80 12.36
N GLU A 303 -1.44 3.98 13.23
CA GLU A 303 -1.81 3.90 14.63
C GLU A 303 -1.47 5.19 15.38
N ARG A 304 -0.32 5.80 15.05
CA ARG A 304 0.09 7.12 15.57
C ARG A 304 -0.87 8.22 15.11
N ASP A 305 -1.29 8.19 13.85
CA ASP A 305 -2.21 9.16 13.26
C ASP A 305 -3.68 8.90 13.71
N GLY A 306 -3.91 7.85 14.51
CA GLY A 306 -5.20 7.52 15.08
C GLY A 306 -6.18 6.88 14.09
N ASP A 307 -5.68 6.33 12.98
CA ASP A 307 -6.50 5.64 11.99
C ASP A 307 -7.08 4.35 12.58
N ARG A 308 -8.40 4.32 12.77
CA ARG A 308 -9.14 3.19 13.32
C ARG A 308 -9.66 2.20 12.27
N PHE A 309 -9.40 2.49 11.00
CA PHE A 309 -9.88 1.75 9.83
C PHE A 309 -8.75 1.12 9.03
N ASN A 310 -7.54 1.08 9.59
CA ASN A 310 -6.51 0.22 9.05
C ASN A 310 -6.87 -1.27 9.15
N TYR A 311 -6.24 -2.09 8.31
CA TYR A 311 -6.53 -3.52 8.21
C TYR A 311 -6.42 -4.25 9.55
N THR A 312 -5.36 -3.98 10.33
CA THR A 312 -5.15 -4.59 11.65
C THR A 312 -6.26 -4.23 12.63
N SER A 313 -6.65 -2.96 12.70
CA SER A 313 -7.73 -2.46 13.55
C SER A 313 -9.08 -3.09 13.18
N ILE A 314 -9.36 -3.25 11.89
CA ILE A 314 -10.58 -3.90 11.40
C ILE A 314 -10.57 -5.38 11.77
N GLN A 315 -9.49 -6.10 11.46
CA GLN A 315 -9.37 -7.52 11.79
C GLN A 315 -9.46 -7.77 13.29
N ALA A 316 -8.86 -6.92 14.13
CA ALA A 316 -8.97 -6.99 15.59
C ALA A 316 -10.44 -6.90 16.05
N ARG A 317 -11.20 -5.97 15.47
CA ARG A 317 -12.63 -5.80 15.75
C ARG A 317 -13.47 -7.01 15.34
N PHE A 318 -13.30 -7.49 14.11
CA PHE A 318 -14.05 -8.64 13.59
C PHE A 318 -13.72 -9.93 14.33
N ARG A 319 -12.44 -10.16 14.63
CA ARG A 319 -11.97 -11.39 15.29
C ARG A 319 -12.03 -11.34 16.81
N ARG A 320 -12.40 -10.19 17.40
CA ARG A 320 -12.44 -9.94 18.85
C ARG A 320 -11.11 -10.30 19.53
N ARG A 321 -10.02 -9.83 18.92
CA ARG A 321 -8.63 -10.05 19.35
C ARG A 321 -7.93 -8.71 19.53
N SER A 322 -6.83 -8.71 20.27
CA SER A 322 -6.04 -7.48 20.41
C SER A 322 -5.42 -7.09 19.06
N LYS A 323 -5.25 -5.78 18.82
CA LYS A 323 -4.52 -5.28 17.65
C LYS A 323 -3.11 -5.88 17.56
N LEU A 324 -2.40 -5.97 18.69
CA LEU A 324 -1.06 -6.57 18.76
C LEU A 324 -1.03 -8.03 18.30
N GLU A 325 -2.02 -8.84 18.70
CA GLU A 325 -2.11 -10.24 18.27
C GLU A 325 -2.34 -10.36 16.76
N ILE A 326 -3.25 -9.55 16.21
CA ILE A 326 -3.51 -9.50 14.77
C ILE A 326 -2.28 -9.01 14.01
N PHE A 327 -1.61 -7.97 14.50
CA PHE A 327 -0.41 -7.41 13.89
C PHE A 327 0.74 -8.43 13.85
N LYS A 328 0.96 -9.16 14.95
CA LYS A 328 1.93 -10.26 15.03
C LYS A 328 1.63 -11.35 14.01
N GLY A 329 0.39 -11.83 13.97
CA GLY A 329 -0.05 -12.86 13.02
C GLY A 329 0.14 -12.41 11.58
N LEU A 330 -0.24 -11.18 11.24
CA LEU A 330 -0.08 -10.62 9.90
C LEU A 330 1.40 -10.54 9.49
N ALA A 331 2.28 -10.03 10.35
CA ALA A 331 3.71 -9.97 10.09
C ALA A 331 4.32 -11.37 9.89
N ASP A 332 3.87 -12.36 10.67
CA ASP A 332 4.31 -13.74 10.52
C ASP A 332 3.81 -14.38 9.22
N ASP A 333 2.58 -14.10 8.81
CA ASP A 333 2.01 -14.57 7.54
C ASP A 333 2.77 -13.97 6.35
N VAL A 334 3.06 -12.67 6.38
CA VAL A 334 3.84 -11.98 5.33
C VAL A 334 5.26 -12.53 5.23
N ALA A 335 5.94 -12.72 6.36
CA ALA A 335 7.29 -13.31 6.37
C ALA A 335 7.28 -14.76 5.83
N THR A 336 6.25 -15.54 6.17
CA THR A 336 6.09 -16.90 5.64
C THR A 336 5.84 -16.90 4.14
N SER A 337 5.04 -15.95 3.64
CA SER A 337 4.80 -15.76 2.22
C SER A 337 6.08 -15.42 1.47
N TRP A 338 6.90 -14.50 2.01
CA TRP A 338 8.23 -14.19 1.48
C TRP A 338 9.13 -15.43 1.40
N GLU A 339 9.23 -16.22 2.47
CA GLU A 339 10.02 -17.45 2.51
C GLU A 339 9.56 -18.47 1.45
N ARG A 340 8.24 -18.57 1.20
CA ARG A 340 7.68 -19.44 0.16
C ARG A 340 8.03 -18.96 -1.24
N VAL A 341 7.91 -17.66 -1.52
CA VAL A 341 8.33 -17.10 -2.80
C VAL A 341 9.79 -17.48 -3.08
N MET A 342 10.69 -17.20 -2.13
CA MET A 342 12.13 -17.48 -2.28
C MET A 342 12.44 -18.96 -2.53
N ARG A 343 11.63 -19.88 -1.97
CA ARG A 343 11.76 -21.33 -2.24
C ARG A 343 11.22 -21.73 -3.61
N ILE A 344 10.09 -21.17 -4.04
CA ILE A 344 9.46 -21.51 -5.33
C ILE A 344 10.36 -21.09 -6.49
N ILE A 345 10.96 -19.90 -6.40
CA ILE A 345 11.83 -19.35 -7.45
C ILE A 345 13.33 -19.56 -7.17
N ASP A 346 13.70 -20.48 -6.26
CA ASP A 346 15.09 -20.64 -5.80
C ASP A 346 16.07 -20.96 -6.94
N SER A 347 15.61 -21.73 -7.93
CA SER A 347 16.38 -22.10 -9.12
C SER A 347 16.41 -21.02 -10.21
N LYS A 348 15.72 -19.89 -10.01
CA LYS A 348 15.52 -18.81 -10.99
C LYS A 348 16.24 -17.55 -10.50
N GLU A 349 17.55 -17.49 -10.73
CA GLU A 349 18.44 -16.47 -10.15
C GLU A 349 17.96 -15.03 -10.38
N GLU A 350 17.58 -14.68 -11.61
CA GLU A 350 17.12 -13.32 -11.92
C GLU A 350 15.79 -12.98 -11.24
N ALA A 351 14.83 -13.92 -11.23
CA ALA A 351 13.53 -13.72 -10.58
C ALA A 351 13.69 -13.58 -9.06
N LYS A 352 14.52 -14.43 -8.46
CA LYS A 352 14.87 -14.38 -7.04
C LYS A 352 15.52 -13.05 -6.68
N ALA A 353 16.52 -12.61 -7.45
CA ALA A 353 17.20 -11.34 -7.22
C ALA A 353 16.25 -10.14 -7.34
N ALA A 354 15.33 -10.16 -8.30
CA ALA A 354 14.31 -9.12 -8.47
C ALA A 354 13.34 -9.05 -7.29
N PHE A 355 12.79 -10.19 -6.83
CA PHE A 355 11.89 -10.23 -5.68
C PHE A 355 12.59 -9.87 -4.36
N GLU A 356 13.84 -10.30 -4.18
CA GLU A 356 14.63 -9.98 -2.99
C GLU A 356 14.94 -8.47 -2.94
N ALA A 357 15.33 -7.88 -4.07
CA ALA A 357 15.55 -6.44 -4.17
C ALA A 357 14.27 -5.64 -3.96
N PHE A 358 13.15 -6.10 -4.53
CA PHE A 358 11.83 -5.50 -4.30
C PHE A 358 11.47 -5.53 -2.81
N SER A 359 11.63 -6.66 -2.15
CA SER A 359 11.29 -6.81 -0.73
C SER A 359 12.06 -5.83 0.16
N ARG A 360 13.36 -5.60 -0.12
CA ARG A 360 14.17 -4.59 0.56
C ARG A 360 13.73 -3.16 0.20
N GLY A 361 13.60 -2.89 -1.09
CA GLY A 361 13.23 -1.58 -1.60
C GLY A 361 11.84 -1.12 -1.19
N TYR A 362 10.93 -2.06 -0.94
CA TYR A 362 9.58 -1.77 -0.44
C TYR A 362 9.62 -1.30 1.01
N VAL A 363 10.55 -1.83 1.83
CA VAL A 363 10.81 -1.27 3.16
C VAL A 363 11.41 0.13 3.05
N ASP A 364 12.38 0.34 2.16
CA ASP A 364 12.98 1.66 1.92
C ASP A 364 11.91 2.69 1.51
N PHE A 365 11.00 2.31 0.62
CA PHE A 365 9.84 3.10 0.23
C PHE A 365 9.01 3.54 1.44
N HIS A 366 8.66 2.61 2.33
CA HIS A 366 7.85 2.92 3.52
C HIS A 366 8.58 3.80 4.55
N THR A 367 9.91 3.84 4.51
CA THR A 367 10.76 4.67 5.40
C THR A 367 11.22 5.99 4.79
N SER A 368 10.90 6.25 3.51
CA SER A 368 11.29 7.46 2.78
C SER A 368 10.53 8.71 3.21
#